data_AF-A0A1J1DYK0-F1
#
_entry.id   AF-A0A1J1DYK0-F1
#
_cell.length_a   1.000
_cell.length_b   1.000
_cell.length_c   1.000
_cell.angle_alpha   90.00
_cell.angle_beta   90.00
_cell.angle_gamma   90.00
#
_symmetry.space_group_name_H-M   'P 1'
#
loop_
_entity.id
_entity.type
_entity.pdbx_description
1 polymer ?
#
loop_
_entity_poly.entity_id
_entity_poly.type
_entity_poly.pdbx_seq_one_letter_code
_entity_poly.pdbx_strand_id
1 'polypeptide(L)' 'MRNRLKSNEGQNRRKKRTSDVEPVFGHIKSNRNFKRFTHKGIKKAELEFGLHALAHNLRKKVS' A
#
# COMPACT_ATOMS: atom_id res chain seq x y z
N MET A 1 12.22 17.87 5.41
CA MET A 1 11.40 17.01 4.50
C MET A 1 11.39 17.49 3.05
N ARG A 2 11.12 18.77 2.76
CA ARG A 2 11.04 19.33 1.38
C ARG A 2 12.31 19.10 0.53
N ASN A 3 13.50 19.26 1.09
CA ASN A 3 14.76 19.10 0.35
C ASN A 3 15.00 17.64 -0.10
N ARG A 4 14.61 16.65 0.71
CA ARG A 4 14.72 15.22 0.38
C ARG A 4 13.75 14.77 -0.72
N LEU A 5 12.63 15.46 -0.86
CA LEU A 5 11.63 15.17 -1.90
C LEU A 5 11.98 15.80 -3.26
N LYS A 6 12.75 16.90 -3.24
CA LYS A 6 13.18 17.62 -4.44
C LYS A 6 14.51 17.11 -5.02
N SER A 7 15.28 16.32 -4.26
CA SER A 7 16.51 15.70 -4.76
C SER A 7 16.23 14.73 -5.92
N ASN A 8 17.22 14.49 -6.77
CA ASN A 8 17.13 13.56 -7.89
C ASN A 8 16.71 12.15 -7.45
N GLU A 9 17.25 11.67 -6.31
CA GLU A 9 16.80 10.43 -5.69
C GLU A 9 15.32 10.45 -5.30
N GLY A 10 14.85 11.55 -4.68
CA GLY A 10 13.45 11.70 -4.28
C GLY A 10 12.50 11.68 -5.48
N GLN A 11 12.90 12.31 -6.58
CA GLN A 11 12.14 12.31 -7.84
C GLN A 11 12.09 10.92 -8.47
N ASN A 12 13.22 10.21 -8.53
CA ASN A 12 13.29 8.84 -9.08
C ASN A 12 12.44 7.86 -8.25
N ARG A 13 12.52 7.93 -6.91
CA ARG A 13 11.67 7.11 -6.03
C ARG A 13 10.19 7.43 -6.22
N ARG A 14 9.82 8.71 -6.40
CA ARG A 14 8.42 9.09 -6.66
C ARG A 14 7.89 8.50 -7.97
N LYS A 15 8.67 8.54 -9.05
CA LYS A 15 8.32 7.94 -10.35
C LYS A 15 8.12 6.42 -10.22
N LYS A 16 9.00 5.74 -9.47
CA LYS A 16 8.92 4.28 -9.25
C LYS A 16 7.69 3.84 -8.43
N ARG A 17 7.12 4.70 -7.57
CA ARG A 17 5.92 4.34 -6.78
C ARG A 17 4.71 4.01 -7.64
N THR A 18 4.57 4.67 -8.80
CA THR A 18 3.40 4.51 -9.67
C THR A 18 3.35 3.12 -10.29
N SER A 19 4.50 2.49 -10.56
CA SER A 19 4.55 1.10 -11.02
C SER A 19 4.49 0.09 -9.87
N ASP A 20 5.10 0.41 -8.73
CA ASP A 20 5.31 -0.59 -7.68
C ASP A 20 4.22 -0.58 -6.61
N VAL A 21 3.97 0.58 -5.99
CA VAL A 21 3.23 0.66 -4.73
C VAL A 21 1.78 1.12 -4.94
N GLU A 22 1.56 2.09 -5.82
CA GLU A 22 0.23 2.63 -6.12
C GLU A 22 -0.74 1.56 -6.68
N PRO A 23 -0.31 0.61 -7.55
CA PRO A 23 -1.20 -0.46 -8.03
C PRO A 23 -1.63 -1.44 -6.93
N VAL A 24 -0.76 -1.70 -5.94
CA VAL A 24 -1.10 -2.56 -4.79
C VAL A 24 -2.23 -1.95 -3.98
N PHE A 25 -2.14 -0.65 -3.68
CA PHE A 25 -3.20 0.07 -2.99
C PHE A 25 -4.48 0.17 -3.81
N GLY A 26 -4.37 0.37 -5.13
CA GLY A 26 -5.51 0.34 -6.05
C GLY A 26 -6.24 -1.01 -6.01
N HIS A 27 -5.49 -2.12 -6.07
CA HIS A 27 -6.06 -3.46 -5.96
C HIS A 27 -6.72 -3.73 -4.60
N ILE A 28 -6.13 -3.27 -3.50
CA ILE A 28 -6.74 -3.45 -2.17
C ILE A 28 -8.05 -2.64 -2.08
N LYS A 29 -8.08 -1.40 -2.55
CA LYS A 29 -9.26 -0.53 -2.46
C LYS A 29 -10.37 -0.92 -3.43
N SER A 30 -10.05 -1.11 -4.71
CA SER A 30 -11.03 -1.38 -5.76
C SER A 30 -11.38 -2.86 -5.87
N ASN A 31 -10.37 -3.73 -6.02
CA ASN A 31 -10.62 -5.15 -6.31
C ASN A 31 -11.02 -5.95 -5.06
N ARG A 32 -10.66 -5.48 -3.87
CA ARG A 32 -11.05 -6.09 -2.58
C ARG A 32 -12.07 -5.25 -1.81
N ASN A 33 -12.57 -4.17 -2.44
CA ASN A 33 -13.59 -3.27 -1.87
C ASN A 33 -13.23 -2.75 -0.46
N PHE A 34 -11.94 -2.66 -0.12
CA PHE A 34 -11.48 -2.20 1.18
C PHE A 34 -11.56 -0.66 1.25
N LYS A 35 -12.73 -0.16 1.66
CA LYS A 35 -13.01 1.28 1.73
C LYS A 35 -12.83 1.86 3.13
N ARG A 36 -12.99 1.05 4.17
CA ARG A 36 -13.04 1.46 5.58
C ARG A 36 -12.49 0.34 6.46
N PHE A 37 -11.85 0.71 7.56
CA PHE A 37 -11.52 -0.25 8.62
C PHE A 37 -12.79 -0.67 9.34
N THR A 38 -12.90 -1.97 9.62
CA THR A 38 -14.04 -2.54 10.33
C THR A 38 -13.92 -2.29 11.83
N HIS A 39 -12.70 -2.16 12.35
CA HIS A 39 -12.43 -2.00 13.77
C HIS A 39 -11.87 -0.63 14.12
N LYS A 40 -12.18 -0.16 15.33
CA LYS A 40 -11.65 1.09 15.88
C LYS A 40 -10.40 0.80 16.74
N GLY A 41 -9.42 1.69 16.65
CA GLY A 41 -8.15 1.63 17.39
C GLY A 41 -6.97 1.17 16.53
N ILE A 42 -5.81 1.80 16.74
CA ILE A 42 -4.61 1.64 15.90
C ILE A 42 -4.19 0.17 15.79
N LYS A 43 -4.11 -0.55 16.92
CA LYS A 43 -3.68 -1.95 16.95
C LYS A 43 -4.56 -2.87 16.08
N LYS A 44 -5.88 -2.65 16.10
CA LYS A 44 -6.82 -3.47 15.32
C LYS A 44 -6.80 -3.10 13.84
N ALA A 45 -6.67 -1.81 13.52
CA ALA A 45 -6.51 -1.35 12.15
C ALA A 45 -5.21 -1.86 11.52
N GLU A 46 -4.12 -1.90 12.29
CA GLU A 46 -2.83 -2.46 11.85
C GLU A 46 -2.95 -3.96 11.54
N LEU A 47 -3.62 -4.73 12.42
CA LEU A 47 -3.88 -6.16 12.18
C LEU A 47 -4.72 -6.39 10.91
N GLU A 48 -5.82 -5.66 10.76
CA GLU A 48 -6.72 -5.75 9.59
C GLU A 48 -5.97 -5.44 8.29
N PHE A 49 -5.20 -4.35 8.27
CA PHE A 49 -4.39 -3.99 7.11
C PHE A 49 -3.29 -5.01 6.82
N GLY A 50 -2.62 -5.52 7.86
CA GLY A 50 -1.58 -6.54 7.76
C GLY A 50 -2.08 -7.82 7.11
N LEU A 51 -3.27 -8.29 7.50
CA LEU A 51 -3.93 -9.44 6.87
C LEU A 51 -4.22 -9.21 5.38
N HIS A 52 -4.74 -8.02 5.03
CA HIS A 52 -4.99 -7.66 3.63
C HIS A 52 -3.72 -7.61 2.78
N ALA A 53 -2.64 -7.04 3.32
CA ALA A 53 -1.33 -6.99 2.67
C ALA A 53 -0.75 -8.40 2.48
N LEU A 54 -0.81 -9.24 3.52
CA LEU A 54 -0.36 -10.63 3.45
C LEU A 54 -1.12 -11.42 2.37
N ALA A 55 -2.46 -11.34 2.38
CA ALA A 55 -3.30 -11.97 1.36
C ALA A 55 -3.04 -11.43 -0.05
N HIS A 56 -2.59 -10.17 -0.19
CA HIS A 56 -2.18 -9.63 -1.49
C HIS A 56 -0.88 -10.28 -1.97
N ASN A 57 0.11 -10.34 -1.10
CA ASN A 57 1.44 -10.89 -1.40
C ASN A 57 1.38 -12.39 -1.69
N LEU A 58 0.62 -13.16 -0.91
CA LEU A 58 0.43 -14.59 -1.14
C LEU A 58 -0.21 -14.86 -2.51
N ARG A 59 -1.26 -14.12 -2.89
CA ARG A 59 -1.89 -14.24 -4.21
C ARG A 59 -0.90 -13.95 -5.35
N LYS A 60 0.03 -13.01 -5.15
CA LYS A 60 1.07 -12.66 -6.13
C LYS A 60 2.26 -13.63 -6.15
N LYS A 61 2.41 -14.48 -5.13
CA LYS A 61 3.46 -15.53 -5.07
C LYS A 61 3.00 -16.87 -5.65
N VAL A 62 1.71 -17.18 -5.51
CA VAL A 62 1.13 -18.45 -5.99
C VAL A 62 0.68 -18.35 -7.45
N SER A 63 0.38 -17.14 -7.92
CA SER A 63 0.11 -16.84 -9.34
C SER A 63 1.39 -16.44 -10.08
#